data_AF-A0A3Q3SFJ5-F1
#
_entry.id   AF-A0A3Q3SFJ5-F1
#
_cell.length_a   1.000
_cell.length_b   1.000
_cell.length_c   1.000
_cell.angle_alpha   90.00
_cell.angle_beta   90.00
_cell.angle_gamma   90.00
#
_symmetry.space_group_name_H-M   'P 1'
#
loop_
_entity.id
_entity.type
_entity.pdbx_description
1 polymer ?
#
loop_
_entity_poly.entity_id
_entity_poly.type
_entity_poly.pdbx_seq_one_letter_code
_entity_poly.pdbx_strand_id
1 'polypeptide(L)'
;MADANQQSPPPQLGPVQFLMSNKLETAMWLSRLFTVYCSVMFILPVLGPYAAANFYQRALLANALTSALRLHQRLPRFQLSRAFLAQALQEDSCHYLLYSLILVNSYPITMSIFPVFLFSLLHATTYTKKVLDSMGPNSMMFIRNLLDKLTSNQQNILKFIACNEIFLMPATVFMLFSGQGSLLLPFIYYRFLTLRYTSRRNPYCRTLFTELRILLEHFIMKPACPAFFRRMCLSSIAFISRLAPTGV
;
A
#
# COMPACT_ATOMS: atom_id res chain seq x y z
N MET A 1 -20.24 -47.10 -4.25
CA MET A 1 -21.24 -46.04 -4.04
C MET A 1 -20.71 -45.10 -2.97
N ALA A 2 -20.24 -43.93 -3.37
CA ALA A 2 -20.20 -42.69 -2.59
C ALA A 2 -19.64 -41.60 -3.53
N ASP A 3 -20.51 -40.66 -3.90
CA ASP A 3 -20.30 -39.59 -4.86
C ASP A 3 -19.13 -38.68 -4.49
N ALA A 4 -18.10 -38.67 -5.34
CA ALA A 4 -17.17 -37.56 -5.42
C ALA A 4 -17.91 -36.42 -6.14
N ASN A 5 -18.33 -35.43 -5.34
CA ASN A 5 -18.97 -34.20 -5.78
C ASN A 5 -18.04 -33.49 -6.80
N GLN A 6 -18.24 -33.76 -8.08
CA GLN A 6 -17.61 -33.03 -9.18
C GLN A 6 -18.16 -31.60 -9.14
N GLN A 7 -17.44 -30.71 -8.46
CA GLN A 7 -17.58 -29.28 -8.68
C GLN A 7 -17.17 -29.00 -10.12
N SER A 8 -18.17 -28.95 -10.98
CA SER A 8 -18.06 -28.45 -12.34
C SER A 8 -17.36 -27.08 -12.29
N PRO A 9 -16.35 -26.83 -13.14
CA PRO A 9 -15.78 -25.50 -13.24
C PRO A 9 -16.92 -24.53 -13.61
N PRO A 10 -16.99 -23.34 -12.98
CA PRO A 10 -18.05 -22.39 -13.25
C PRO A 10 -18.12 -22.12 -14.77
N PRO A 11 -19.33 -21.94 -15.33
CA PRO A 11 -19.48 -21.72 -16.77
C PRO A 11 -18.54 -20.61 -17.22
N GLN A 12 -17.77 -20.88 -18.29
CA GLN A 12 -16.85 -19.91 -18.88
C GLN A 12 -17.67 -18.77 -19.49
N LEU A 13 -18.09 -17.84 -18.63
CA LEU A 13 -18.66 -16.56 -19.03
C LEU A 13 -17.56 -15.84 -19.81
N GLY A 14 -17.85 -15.45 -21.06
CA GLY A 14 -16.91 -14.65 -21.84
C GLY A 14 -16.46 -13.40 -21.06
N PRO A 15 -15.27 -12.86 -21.33
CA PRO A 15 -14.64 -11.83 -20.50
C PRO A 15 -15.53 -10.62 -20.23
N VAL A 16 -16.31 -10.19 -21.24
CA VAL A 16 -17.27 -9.10 -21.11
C VAL A 16 -18.37 -9.44 -20.09
N GLN A 17 -18.91 -10.66 -20.15
CA GLN A 17 -19.95 -11.11 -19.23
C GLN A 17 -19.41 -11.25 -17.80
N PHE A 18 -18.18 -11.74 -17.63
CA PHE A 18 -17.49 -11.79 -16.33
C PHE A 18 -17.29 -10.39 -15.72
N LEU A 19 -16.91 -9.40 -16.53
CA LEU A 19 -16.75 -8.02 -16.07
C LEU A 19 -18.10 -7.39 -15.69
N MET A 20 -19.15 -7.67 -16.47
CA MET A 20 -20.51 -7.18 -16.22
C MET A 20 -21.16 -7.81 -15.00
N SER A 21 -20.84 -9.06 -14.66
CA SER A 21 -21.29 -9.68 -13.41
C SER A 21 -20.58 -9.13 -12.17
N ASN A 22 -19.36 -8.62 -12.32
CA ASN A 22 -18.50 -8.15 -11.21
C ASN A 22 -18.28 -6.63 -11.23
N LYS A 23 -19.33 -5.83 -11.48
CA LYS A 23 -19.25 -4.38 -11.74
C LYS A 23 -18.35 -3.61 -10.77
N LEU A 24 -18.47 -3.87 -9.47
CA LEU A 24 -17.71 -3.14 -8.43
C LEU A 24 -16.23 -3.53 -8.45
N GLU A 25 -15.91 -4.82 -8.57
CA GLU A 25 -14.52 -5.29 -8.71
C GLU A 25 -13.89 -4.78 -10.00
N THR A 26 -14.65 -4.78 -11.11
CA THR A 26 -14.24 -4.20 -12.39
C THR A 26 -13.93 -2.70 -12.24
N ALA A 27 -14.79 -1.95 -11.54
CA ALA A 27 -14.56 -0.52 -11.30
C ALA A 27 -13.28 -0.27 -10.49
N MET A 28 -13.04 -1.04 -9.42
CA MET A 28 -11.80 -0.97 -8.66
C MET A 28 -10.59 -1.37 -9.50
N TRP A 29 -10.71 -2.38 -10.35
CA TRP A 29 -9.63 -2.81 -11.25
C TRP A 29 -9.25 -1.70 -12.24
N LEU A 30 -10.23 -1.08 -12.88
CA LEU A 30 -10.01 0.06 -13.78
C LEU A 30 -9.38 1.25 -13.04
N SER A 31 -9.88 1.57 -11.84
CA SER A 31 -9.31 2.63 -11.01
C SER A 31 -7.85 2.35 -10.62
N ARG A 32 -7.49 1.09 -10.31
CA ARG A 32 -6.10 0.68 -10.03
C ARG A 32 -5.21 0.77 -11.26
N LEU A 33 -5.68 0.36 -12.43
CA LEU A 33 -4.93 0.52 -13.69
C LEU A 33 -4.66 2.00 -13.99
N PHE A 34 -5.65 2.85 -13.75
CA PHE A 34 -5.49 4.29 -13.87
C PHE A 34 -4.50 4.85 -12.85
N THR A 35 -4.52 4.39 -11.59
CA THR A 35 -3.51 4.74 -10.58
C THR A 35 -2.10 4.33 -11.01
N VAL A 36 -1.94 3.13 -11.56
CA VAL A 36 -0.65 2.64 -12.10
C VAL A 36 -0.16 3.56 -13.23
N TYR A 37 -1.02 3.87 -14.19
CA TYR A 37 -0.72 4.78 -15.29
C TYR A 37 -0.27 6.16 -14.80
N CYS A 38 -1.05 6.79 -13.91
CA CYS A 38 -0.69 8.10 -13.36
C CYS A 38 0.61 8.07 -12.54
N SER A 39 0.85 6.99 -11.79
CA SER A 39 2.08 6.84 -11.02
C SER A 39 3.31 6.76 -11.93
N VAL A 40 3.23 6.01 -13.03
CA VAL A 40 4.32 5.93 -14.02
C VAL A 40 4.58 7.29 -14.67
N MET A 41 3.54 8.01 -15.07
CA MET A 41 3.68 9.34 -15.68
C MET A 41 4.23 10.41 -14.73
N PHE A 42 4.06 10.22 -13.42
CA PHE A 42 4.70 11.07 -12.43
C PHE A 42 6.17 10.70 -12.19
N ILE A 43 6.48 9.40 -12.06
CA ILE A 43 7.85 8.92 -11.82
C ILE A 43 8.76 9.18 -13.02
N LEU A 44 8.23 9.05 -14.23
CA LEU A 44 8.91 9.33 -15.49
C LEU A 44 8.27 10.55 -16.16
N PRO A 45 8.71 11.78 -15.83
CA PRO A 45 8.06 13.02 -16.26
C PRO A 45 8.39 13.35 -17.73
N VAL A 46 7.99 12.50 -18.67
CA VAL A 46 8.21 12.68 -20.12
C VAL A 46 7.51 13.95 -20.64
N LEU A 47 6.41 14.35 -19.99
CA LEU A 47 5.59 15.52 -20.33
C LEU A 47 5.98 16.78 -19.55
N GLY A 48 7.09 16.75 -18.80
CA GLY A 48 7.58 17.86 -17.98
C GLY A 48 7.06 17.90 -16.54
N PRO A 49 7.65 18.75 -15.68
CA PRO A 49 7.42 18.74 -14.23
C PRO A 49 6.01 19.20 -13.82
N TYR A 50 5.43 20.17 -14.52
CA TYR A 50 4.06 20.64 -14.24
C TYR A 50 3.02 19.54 -14.51
N ALA A 51 3.17 18.81 -15.63
CA ALA A 51 2.31 17.68 -15.94
C ALA A 51 2.48 16.55 -14.91
N ALA A 52 3.71 16.29 -14.47
CA ALA A 52 4.00 15.28 -13.45
C ALA A 52 3.26 15.57 -12.12
N ALA A 53 3.24 16.82 -11.66
CA ALA A 53 2.50 17.22 -10.45
C ALA A 53 0.99 16.93 -10.55
N ASN A 54 0.40 17.13 -11.73
CA ASN A 54 -1.00 16.76 -11.98
C ASN A 54 -1.20 15.24 -11.93
N PHE A 55 -0.28 14.46 -12.48
CA PHE A 55 -0.33 13.00 -12.41
C PHE A 55 -0.17 12.46 -10.98
N TYR A 56 0.65 13.12 -10.15
CA TYR A 56 0.75 12.82 -8.71
C TYR A 56 -0.60 12.92 -8.02
N GLN A 57 -1.29 14.06 -8.17
CA GLN A 57 -2.61 14.27 -7.56
C GLN A 57 -3.64 13.26 -8.08
N ARG A 58 -3.65 13.01 -9.40
CA ARG A 58 -4.57 12.03 -10.01
C ARG A 58 -4.32 10.61 -9.52
N ALA A 59 -3.06 10.20 -9.34
CA ALA A 59 -2.71 8.90 -8.78
C ALA A 59 -3.25 8.75 -7.35
N LEU A 60 -3.07 9.77 -6.50
CA LEU A 60 -3.56 9.76 -5.12
C LEU A 60 -5.09 9.76 -5.05
N LEU A 61 -5.77 10.58 -5.86
CA LEU A 61 -7.24 10.61 -5.91
C LEU A 61 -7.82 9.29 -6.43
N ALA A 62 -7.21 8.68 -7.44
CA ALA A 62 -7.61 7.37 -7.93
C ALA A 62 -7.43 6.27 -6.87
N ASN A 63 -6.33 6.33 -6.11
CA ASN A 63 -6.11 5.42 -4.98
C ASN A 63 -7.12 5.65 -3.85
N ALA A 64 -7.45 6.91 -3.54
CA ALA A 64 -8.48 7.27 -2.57
C ALA A 64 -9.84 6.69 -3.00
N LEU A 65 -10.20 6.82 -4.27
CA LEU A 65 -11.42 6.24 -4.83
C LEU A 65 -11.44 4.72 -4.70
N THR A 66 -10.38 4.03 -5.12
CA THR A 66 -10.26 2.56 -4.97
C THR A 66 -10.38 2.15 -3.51
N SER A 67 -9.75 2.89 -2.61
CA SER A 67 -9.75 2.63 -1.16
C SER A 67 -11.13 2.83 -0.55
N ALA A 68 -11.85 3.88 -0.96
CA ALA A 68 -13.22 4.16 -0.52
C ALA A 68 -14.21 3.08 -1.02
N LEU A 69 -14.11 2.66 -2.29
CA LEU A 69 -14.93 1.58 -2.84
C LEU A 69 -14.69 0.26 -2.08
N ARG A 70 -13.41 -0.06 -1.82
CA ARG A 70 -13.04 -1.26 -1.05
C ARG A 70 -13.53 -1.21 0.39
N LEU A 71 -13.50 -0.02 1.01
CA LEU A 71 -14.03 0.18 2.35
C LEU A 71 -15.55 -0.02 2.38
N HIS A 72 -16.26 0.51 1.38
CA HIS A 72 -17.70 0.33 1.22
C HIS A 72 -18.09 -1.14 1.06
N GLN A 73 -17.28 -1.95 0.35
CA GLN A 73 -17.52 -3.40 0.22
C GLN A 73 -17.27 -4.18 1.51
N ARG A 74 -16.33 -3.73 2.34
CA ARG A 74 -15.86 -4.49 3.51
C ARG A 74 -16.61 -4.17 4.79
N LEU A 75 -17.12 -2.95 4.91
CA LEU A 75 -17.88 -2.53 6.07
C LEU A 75 -19.36 -2.90 5.91
N PRO A 76 -20.04 -3.24 7.02
CA PRO A 76 -21.50 -3.38 7.01
C PRO A 76 -22.16 -2.03 6.66
N ARG A 77 -23.49 -2.02 6.52
CA ARG A 77 -24.26 -0.79 6.29
C ARG A 77 -23.77 0.32 7.20
N PHE A 78 -23.57 1.50 6.62
CA PHE A 78 -23.00 2.65 7.32
C PHE A 78 -23.77 2.94 8.61
N GLN A 79 -23.05 2.94 9.73
CA GLN A 79 -23.58 3.30 11.04
C GLN A 79 -22.59 4.25 11.68
N LEU A 80 -23.04 5.44 12.07
CA LEU A 80 -22.19 6.40 12.78
C LEU A 80 -22.05 5.98 14.26
N SER A 81 -21.24 4.95 14.51
CA SER A 81 -20.96 4.44 15.85
C SER A 81 -19.46 4.34 16.10
N ARG A 82 -19.05 4.39 17.38
CA ARG A 82 -17.64 4.19 17.77
C ARG A 82 -17.12 2.83 17.32
N ALA A 83 -17.98 1.80 17.36
CA ALA A 83 -17.65 0.46 16.92
C ALA A 83 -17.39 0.40 15.40
N PHE A 84 -18.24 1.05 14.60
CA PHE A 84 -18.06 1.15 13.16
C PHE A 84 -16.77 1.89 12.79
N LEU A 85 -16.49 3.02 13.46
CA LEU A 85 -15.25 3.78 13.22
C LEU A 85 -14.01 2.97 13.63
N ALA A 86 -14.04 2.28 14.76
CA ALA A 86 -12.96 1.41 15.19
C ALA A 86 -12.70 0.27 14.19
N GLN A 87 -13.76 -0.32 13.64
CA GLN A 87 -13.65 -1.34 12.59
C GLN A 87 -13.10 -0.75 11.29
N ALA A 88 -13.59 0.42 10.86
CA ALA A 88 -13.09 1.11 9.67
C ALA A 88 -11.59 1.44 9.79
N LEU A 89 -11.16 1.94 10.96
CA LEU A 89 -9.75 2.25 11.23
C LEU A 89 -8.85 1.02 11.34
N GLN A 90 -9.39 -0.19 11.39
CA GLN A 90 -8.59 -1.42 11.30
C GLN A 90 -8.39 -1.89 9.84
N GLU A 91 -9.13 -1.32 8.89
CA GLU A 91 -9.01 -1.66 7.48
C GLU A 91 -7.83 -0.94 6.81
N ASP A 92 -6.97 -1.69 6.13
CA ASP A 92 -5.87 -1.13 5.33
C ASP A 92 -6.39 -0.11 4.28
N SER A 93 -7.60 -0.33 3.76
CA SER A 93 -8.22 0.59 2.80
C SER A 93 -8.56 1.94 3.44
N CYS A 94 -8.94 1.97 4.72
CA CYS A 94 -9.12 3.25 5.42
C CYS A 94 -7.79 3.97 5.60
N HIS A 95 -6.71 3.24 5.93
CA HIS A 95 -5.37 3.83 6.07
C HIS A 95 -4.92 4.47 4.76
N TYR A 96 -5.09 3.77 3.63
CA TYR A 96 -4.71 4.29 2.31
C TYR A 96 -5.62 5.40 1.80
N LEU A 97 -6.89 5.43 2.21
CA LEU A 97 -7.77 6.58 1.97
C LEU A 97 -7.23 7.82 2.68
N LEU A 98 -6.94 7.71 3.99
CA LEU A 98 -6.37 8.81 4.77
C LEU A 98 -5.01 9.25 4.19
N TYR A 99 -4.14 8.30 3.87
CA TYR A 99 -2.84 8.53 3.23
C TYR A 99 -2.97 9.42 1.99
N SER A 100 -3.87 9.04 1.07
CA SER A 100 -4.10 9.80 -0.16
C SER A 100 -4.66 11.20 0.10
N LEU A 101 -5.57 11.36 1.07
CA LEU A 101 -6.17 12.66 1.41
C LEU A 101 -5.17 13.62 2.08
N ILE A 102 -4.21 13.09 2.83
CA ILE A 102 -3.14 13.90 3.45
C ILE A 102 -2.18 14.40 2.37
N LEU A 103 -1.78 13.50 1.47
CA LEU A 103 -0.71 13.76 0.52
C LEU A 103 -1.15 14.51 -0.73
N VAL A 104 -2.44 14.49 -1.08
CA VAL A 104 -2.95 15.20 -2.27
C VAL A 104 -2.80 16.72 -2.15
N ASN A 105 -2.90 17.25 -0.93
CA ASN A 105 -2.75 18.67 -0.63
C ASN A 105 -1.31 19.06 -0.24
N SER A 106 -0.39 18.09 -0.22
CA SER A 106 1.01 18.31 0.15
C SER A 106 1.88 18.50 -1.09
N TYR A 107 3.07 19.07 -0.91
CA TYR A 107 4.09 19.11 -1.96
C TYR A 107 4.37 17.69 -2.49
N PRO A 108 4.55 17.48 -3.81
CA PRO A 108 4.75 16.15 -4.37
C PRO A 108 5.98 15.45 -3.78
N ILE A 109 5.78 14.25 -3.23
CA ILE A 109 6.85 13.42 -2.66
C ILE A 109 6.98 12.15 -3.48
N THR A 110 8.08 11.96 -4.21
CA THR A 110 8.23 10.76 -5.06
C THR A 110 8.14 9.47 -4.27
N MET A 111 8.73 9.44 -3.06
CA MET A 111 8.67 8.29 -2.16
C MET A 111 7.24 7.88 -1.82
N SER A 112 6.29 8.82 -1.74
CA SER A 112 4.92 8.54 -1.31
C SER A 112 4.05 7.87 -2.38
N ILE A 113 4.47 7.90 -3.64
CA ILE A 113 3.75 7.23 -4.73
C ILE A 113 4.08 5.74 -4.79
N PHE A 114 5.25 5.28 -4.32
CA PHE A 114 5.61 3.86 -4.40
C PHE A 114 4.61 2.92 -3.72
N PRO A 115 4.15 3.18 -2.47
CA PRO A 115 3.13 2.34 -1.84
C PRO A 115 1.83 2.27 -2.64
N VAL A 116 1.37 3.42 -3.14
CA VAL A 116 0.13 3.55 -3.93
C VAL A 116 0.24 2.79 -5.26
N PHE A 117 1.36 2.96 -5.95
CA PHE A 117 1.68 2.27 -7.20
C PHE A 117 1.73 0.75 -7.00
N LEU A 118 2.51 0.28 -6.04
CA LEU A 118 2.75 -1.15 -5.85
C LEU A 118 1.51 -1.89 -5.33
N PHE A 119 0.73 -1.30 -4.42
CA PHE A 119 -0.55 -1.87 -4.02
C PHE A 119 -1.53 -1.95 -5.18
N SER A 120 -1.63 -0.88 -5.99
CA SER A 120 -2.48 -0.87 -7.17
C SER A 120 -2.03 -1.91 -8.20
N LEU A 121 -0.73 -2.04 -8.43
CA LEU A 121 -0.14 -2.99 -9.37
C LEU A 121 -0.38 -4.44 -8.94
N LEU A 122 -0.16 -4.77 -7.66
CA LEU A 122 -0.43 -6.11 -7.13
C LEU A 122 -1.91 -6.48 -7.28
N HIS A 123 -2.82 -5.60 -6.88
CA HIS A 123 -4.24 -5.87 -6.97
C HIS A 123 -4.77 -5.87 -8.41
N ALA A 124 -4.23 -5.01 -9.27
CA ALA A 124 -4.55 -5.02 -10.70
C ALA A 124 -4.10 -6.34 -11.34
N THR A 125 -2.91 -6.82 -10.98
CA THR A 125 -2.36 -8.10 -11.46
C THR A 125 -3.26 -9.27 -11.06
N THR A 126 -3.66 -9.35 -9.78
CA THR A 126 -4.55 -10.43 -9.30
C THR A 126 -5.87 -10.46 -10.07
N TYR A 127 -6.49 -9.31 -10.33
CA TYR A 127 -7.75 -9.26 -11.06
C TYR A 127 -7.57 -9.52 -12.56
N THR A 128 -6.48 -9.04 -13.16
CA THR A 128 -6.15 -9.30 -14.56
C THR A 128 -5.99 -10.79 -14.83
N LYS A 129 -5.40 -11.55 -13.88
CA LYS A 129 -5.35 -13.02 -13.98
C LYS A 129 -6.75 -13.64 -14.05
N LYS A 130 -7.68 -13.22 -13.18
CA LYS A 130 -9.08 -13.71 -13.19
C LYS A 130 -9.78 -13.42 -14.53
N VAL A 131 -9.55 -12.23 -15.08
CA VAL A 131 -10.07 -11.88 -16.42
C VAL A 131 -9.45 -12.79 -17.48
N LEU A 132 -8.15 -13.04 -17.40
CA LEU A 132 -7.47 -13.90 -18.37
C LEU A 132 -7.91 -15.37 -18.27
N ASP A 133 -8.21 -15.84 -17.06
CA ASP A 133 -8.77 -17.18 -16.82
C ASP A 133 -10.15 -17.34 -17.45
N SER A 134 -10.96 -16.27 -17.49
CA SER A 134 -12.24 -16.27 -18.20
C SER A 134 -12.11 -16.33 -19.73
N MET A 135 -10.94 -15.96 -20.29
CA MET A 135 -10.65 -16.04 -21.72
C MET A 135 -10.08 -17.40 -22.14
N GLY A 136 -9.78 -18.28 -21.18
CA GLY A 136 -9.19 -19.59 -21.39
C GLY A 136 -7.71 -19.68 -20.98
N PRO A 137 -7.21 -20.90 -20.71
CA PRO A 137 -5.93 -21.14 -20.05
C PRO A 137 -4.69 -20.72 -20.86
N ASN A 138 -4.76 -20.74 -22.19
CA ASN A 138 -3.63 -20.40 -23.08
C ASN A 138 -3.66 -18.95 -23.60
N SER A 139 -4.58 -18.12 -23.14
CA SER A 139 -4.65 -16.73 -23.56
C SER A 139 -3.47 -15.91 -23.00
N MET A 140 -2.80 -15.16 -23.88
CA MET A 140 -1.72 -14.22 -23.55
C MET A 140 -0.67 -14.77 -22.57
N MET A 141 -0.07 -15.93 -22.88
CA MET A 141 0.93 -16.61 -22.04
C MET A 141 2.08 -15.71 -21.58
N PHE A 142 2.55 -14.78 -22.42
CA PHE A 142 3.57 -13.81 -22.03
C PHE A 142 3.13 -12.93 -20.86
N ILE A 143 1.89 -12.41 -20.92
CA ILE A 143 1.31 -11.59 -19.85
C ILE A 143 1.12 -12.46 -18.61
N ARG A 144 0.59 -13.69 -18.73
CA ARG A 144 0.46 -14.63 -17.59
C ARG A 144 1.79 -14.80 -16.85
N ASN A 145 2.86 -15.10 -17.58
CA ASN A 145 4.20 -15.29 -17.00
C ASN A 145 4.68 -14.03 -16.26
N LEU A 146 4.44 -12.82 -16.78
CA LEU A 146 4.76 -11.58 -16.10
C LEU A 146 3.95 -11.42 -14.81
N LEU A 147 2.64 -11.67 -14.87
CA LEU A 147 1.76 -11.59 -13.72
C LEU A 147 2.12 -12.64 -12.65
N ASP A 148 2.57 -13.83 -13.06
CA ASP A 148 3.04 -14.91 -12.17
C ASP A 148 4.35 -14.55 -11.48
N LYS A 149 5.30 -13.95 -12.20
CA LYS A 149 6.54 -13.41 -11.61
C LYS A 149 6.25 -12.29 -10.59
N LEU A 150 5.25 -11.46 -10.85
CA LEU A 150 4.88 -10.41 -9.90
C LEU A 150 4.20 -10.99 -8.65
N THR A 151 3.27 -11.93 -8.82
CA THR A 151 2.58 -12.58 -7.68
C THR A 151 3.52 -13.44 -6.85
N SER A 152 4.48 -14.15 -7.46
CA SER A 152 5.49 -14.92 -6.71
C SER A 152 6.38 -14.00 -5.85
N ASN A 153 6.65 -12.77 -6.29
CA ASN A 153 7.39 -11.77 -5.53
C ASN A 153 6.51 -10.89 -4.61
N GLN A 154 5.25 -11.25 -4.40
CA GLN A 154 4.31 -10.40 -3.64
C GLN A 154 4.82 -10.08 -2.22
N GLN A 155 5.41 -11.03 -1.51
CA GLN A 155 5.93 -10.79 -0.16
C GLN A 155 7.07 -9.75 -0.15
N ASN A 156 8.00 -9.85 -1.10
CA ASN A 156 9.10 -8.90 -1.25
C ASN A 156 8.58 -7.50 -1.57
N ILE A 157 7.57 -7.40 -2.44
CA ILE A 157 6.91 -6.14 -2.78
C ILE A 157 6.23 -5.54 -1.54
N LEU A 158 5.51 -6.33 -0.75
CA LEU A 158 4.84 -5.86 0.47
C LEU A 158 5.86 -5.40 1.54
N LYS A 159 6.98 -6.11 1.69
CA LYS A 159 8.09 -5.66 2.53
C LYS A 159 8.68 -4.33 2.02
N PHE A 160 8.90 -4.19 0.72
CA PHE A 160 9.38 -2.93 0.14
C PHE A 160 8.41 -1.76 0.40
N ILE A 161 7.10 -1.99 0.26
CA ILE A 161 6.09 -0.98 0.57
C ILE A 161 6.17 -0.57 2.05
N ALA A 162 6.18 -1.54 2.97
CA ALA A 162 6.24 -1.26 4.39
C ALA A 162 7.56 -0.54 4.78
N CYS A 163 8.67 -0.89 4.14
CA CYS A 163 9.94 -0.19 4.27
C CYS A 163 9.83 1.28 3.84
N ASN A 164 9.23 1.52 2.67
CA ASN A 164 8.98 2.86 2.16
C ASN A 164 8.06 3.68 3.10
N GLU A 165 6.99 3.08 3.64
CA GLU A 165 6.13 3.72 4.64
C GLU A 165 6.92 4.16 5.89
N ILE A 166 7.82 3.31 6.39
CA ILE A 166 8.64 3.62 7.57
C ILE A 166 9.61 4.78 7.28
N PHE A 167 10.32 4.73 6.16
CA PHE A 167 11.29 5.77 5.78
C PHE A 167 10.67 7.08 5.33
N LEU A 168 9.39 7.08 4.94
CA LEU A 168 8.68 8.32 4.62
C LEU A 168 8.49 9.20 5.87
N MET A 169 8.40 8.62 7.08
CA MET A 169 8.27 9.40 8.32
C MET A 169 9.44 10.40 8.53
N PRO A 170 10.71 9.99 8.59
CA PRO A 170 11.82 10.94 8.71
C PRO A 170 11.90 11.90 7.52
N ALA A 171 11.54 11.46 6.30
CA ALA A 171 11.49 12.34 5.14
C ALA A 171 10.48 13.50 5.32
N THR A 172 9.29 13.23 5.88
CA THR A 172 8.30 14.29 6.18
C THR A 172 8.81 15.31 7.21
N VAL A 173 9.63 14.86 8.17
CA VAL A 173 10.28 15.74 9.16
C VAL A 173 11.34 16.63 8.50
N PHE A 174 12.18 16.07 7.62
CA PHE A 174 13.16 16.87 6.87
C PHE A 174 12.50 17.89 5.93
N MET A 175 11.38 17.52 5.29
CA MET A 175 10.62 18.44 4.46
C MET A 175 10.01 19.60 5.25
N LEU A 176 9.57 19.35 6.48
CA LEU A 176 9.11 20.41 7.38
C LEU A 176 10.23 21.42 7.65
N PHE A 177 11.43 20.94 8.02
CA PHE A 177 12.58 21.82 8.26
C PHE A 177 13.09 22.54 7.00
N SER A 178 12.86 21.96 5.83
CA SER A 178 13.21 22.56 4.53
C SER A 178 12.16 23.56 4.02
N GLY A 179 11.06 23.77 4.75
CA GLY A 179 9.96 24.67 4.35
C GLY A 179 9.08 24.15 3.22
N GLN A 180 9.25 22.89 2.80
CA GLN A 180 8.49 22.27 1.70
C GLN A 180 7.27 21.48 2.17
N GLY A 181 7.13 21.26 3.47
CA GLY A 181 6.02 20.53 4.09
C GLY A 181 5.16 21.42 4.98
N SER A 182 3.86 21.09 5.07
CA SER A 182 2.99 21.66 6.12
C SER A 182 3.43 21.18 7.51
N LEU A 183 3.29 22.04 8.52
CA LEU A 183 3.56 21.70 9.92
C LEU A 183 2.82 20.45 10.38
N LEU A 184 1.60 20.23 9.87
CA LEU A 184 0.75 19.11 10.26
C LEU A 184 1.14 17.78 9.60
N LEU A 185 1.87 17.81 8.47
CA LEU A 185 2.19 16.61 7.68
C LEU A 185 2.87 15.50 8.52
N PRO A 186 3.97 15.73 9.26
CA PRO A 186 4.62 14.68 10.04
C PRO A 186 3.72 14.13 11.17
N PHE A 187 2.88 14.97 11.78
CA PHE A 187 1.98 14.54 12.85
C PHE A 187 0.87 13.63 12.33
N ILE A 188 0.24 13.99 11.20
CA ILE A 188 -0.81 13.17 10.61
C ILE A 188 -0.19 11.89 10.01
N TYR A 189 0.99 11.99 9.40
CA TYR A 189 1.72 10.83 8.88
C TYR A 189 2.09 9.84 10.00
N TYR A 190 2.53 10.34 11.15
CA TYR A 190 2.76 9.51 12.33
C TYR A 190 1.51 8.72 12.76
N ARG A 191 0.32 9.35 12.72
CA ARG A 191 -0.94 8.65 13.00
C ARG A 191 -1.24 7.58 11.97
N PHE A 192 -1.02 7.85 10.68
CA PHE A 192 -1.11 6.83 9.64
C PHE A 192 -0.17 5.65 9.93
N LEU A 193 1.10 5.90 10.25
CA LEU A 193 2.09 4.86 10.52
C LEU A 193 1.73 4.03 11.78
N THR A 194 1.17 4.68 12.80
CA THR A 194 0.66 4.00 14.01
C THR A 194 -0.50 3.05 13.68
N LEU A 195 -1.43 3.49 12.81
CA LEU A 195 -2.53 2.65 12.33
C LEU A 195 -2.02 1.46 11.50
N ARG A 196 -1.01 1.68 10.66
CA ARG A 196 -0.36 0.62 9.89
C ARG A 196 0.36 -0.39 10.77
N TYR A 197 1.04 0.08 11.82
CA TYR A 197 1.71 -0.78 12.79
C TYR A 197 0.72 -1.69 13.56
N THR A 198 -0.44 -1.15 13.92
CA THR A 198 -1.50 -1.88 14.64
C THR A 198 -2.40 -2.71 13.74
N SER A 199 -2.30 -2.57 12.40
CA SER A 199 -3.09 -3.35 11.46
C SER A 199 -2.88 -4.85 11.67
N ARG A 200 -3.98 -5.59 11.86
CA ARG A 200 -3.95 -7.05 11.99
C ARG A 200 -3.83 -7.75 10.64
N ARG A 201 -4.28 -7.12 9.56
CA ARG A 201 -4.29 -7.74 8.21
C ARG A 201 -2.96 -7.61 7.48
N ASN A 202 -2.19 -6.57 7.78
CA ASN A 202 -0.88 -6.35 7.18
C ASN A 202 0.22 -6.32 8.27
N PRO A 203 0.85 -7.47 8.58
CA PRO A 203 1.88 -7.54 9.62
C PRO A 203 3.25 -7.01 9.16
N TYR A 204 3.43 -6.67 7.88
CA TYR A 204 4.76 -6.37 7.31
C TYR A 204 5.38 -5.11 7.91
N CYS A 205 4.58 -4.10 8.25
CA CYS A 205 5.06 -2.88 8.92
C CYS A 205 5.67 -3.20 10.30
N ARG A 206 4.92 -3.92 11.15
CA ARG A 206 5.40 -4.38 12.48
C ARG A 206 6.61 -5.31 12.36
N THR A 207 6.59 -6.22 11.39
CA THR A 207 7.69 -7.17 11.13
C THR A 207 8.96 -6.41 10.77
N LEU A 208 8.89 -5.43 9.86
CA LEU A 208 10.05 -4.64 9.46
C LEU A 208 10.58 -3.74 10.56
N PHE A 209 9.72 -3.12 11.39
CA PHE A 209 10.20 -2.39 12.56
C PHE A 209 11.02 -3.30 13.49
N THR A 210 10.60 -4.55 13.65
CA THR A 210 11.32 -5.55 14.44
C THR A 210 12.62 -5.98 13.75
N GLU A 211 12.59 -6.31 12.46
CA GLU A 211 13.78 -6.66 11.67
C GLU A 211 14.81 -5.53 11.67
N LEU A 212 14.39 -4.27 11.43
CA LEU A 212 15.26 -3.08 11.47
C LEU A 212 15.90 -2.87 12.83
N ARG A 213 15.14 -3.07 13.92
CA ARG A 213 15.68 -2.99 15.28
C ARG A 213 16.76 -4.05 15.51
N ILE A 214 16.48 -5.31 15.17
CA ILE A 214 17.44 -6.41 15.34
C ILE A 214 18.71 -6.17 14.51
N LEU A 215 18.57 -5.70 13.26
CA LEU A 215 19.71 -5.39 12.40
C LEU A 215 20.57 -4.26 12.98
N LEU A 216 19.93 -3.22 13.52
CA LEU A 216 20.63 -2.11 14.15
C LEU A 216 21.33 -2.54 15.44
N GLU A 217 20.67 -3.34 16.28
CA GLU A 217 21.26 -3.94 17.48
C GLU A 217 22.46 -4.83 17.13
N HIS A 218 22.35 -5.70 16.12
CA HIS A 218 23.45 -6.53 15.66
C HIS A 218 24.63 -5.69 15.14
N PHE A 219 24.36 -4.60 14.42
CA PHE A 219 25.39 -3.72 13.89
C PHE A 219 26.20 -3.02 14.99
N ILE A 220 25.52 -2.51 16.04
CA ILE A 220 26.20 -1.80 17.15
C ILE A 220 26.97 -2.71 18.10
N MET A 221 26.66 -4.02 18.12
CA MET A 221 27.39 -5.04 18.90
C MET A 221 28.76 -5.37 18.30
N LYS A 222 29.02 -4.99 17.04
CA LYS A 222 30.34 -5.20 16.43
C LYS A 222 31.40 -4.38 17.16
N PRO A 223 32.59 -4.95 17.45
CA PRO A 223 33.65 -4.26 18.18
C PRO A 223 34.21 -3.04 17.42
N ALA A 224 34.11 -3.03 16.08
CA ALA A 224 34.52 -1.93 15.22
C ALA A 224 33.57 -0.71 15.25
N CYS A 225 32.43 -0.78 15.93
CA CYS A 225 31.46 0.30 15.96
C CYS A 225 31.93 1.44 16.90
N PRO A 226 32.08 2.69 16.42
CA PRO A 226 32.43 3.82 17.27
C PRO A 226 31.42 4.04 18.40
N ALA A 227 31.92 4.41 19.59
CA ALA A 227 31.08 4.59 20.78
C ALA A 227 29.98 5.66 20.59
N PHE A 228 30.27 6.73 19.84
CA PHE A 228 29.30 7.76 19.48
C PHE A 228 28.12 7.18 18.68
N PHE A 229 28.41 6.41 17.63
CA PHE A 229 27.38 5.80 16.78
C PHE A 229 26.52 4.81 17.58
N ARG A 230 27.16 3.98 18.42
CA ARG A 230 26.45 3.06 19.32
C ARG A 230 25.45 3.81 20.21
N ARG A 231 25.87 4.91 20.85
CA ARG A 231 24.99 5.73 21.70
C ARG A 231 23.83 6.34 20.92
N MET A 232 24.11 6.87 19.73
CA MET A 232 23.08 7.45 18.85
C MET A 232 22.02 6.40 18.48
N CYS A 233 22.43 5.22 18.02
CA CYS A 233 21.52 4.14 17.64
C CYS A 233 20.67 3.65 18.82
N LEU A 234 21.27 3.45 20.00
CA LEU A 234 20.53 3.05 21.20
C LEU A 234 19.49 4.09 21.60
N SER A 235 19.85 5.38 21.51
CA SER A 235 18.91 6.49 21.75
C SER A 235 17.76 6.49 20.74
N SER A 236 18.06 6.29 19.45
CA SER A 236 17.04 6.19 18.40
C SER A 236 16.10 5.00 18.61
N ILE A 237 16.63 3.82 18.97
CA ILE A 237 15.83 2.64 19.29
C ILE A 237 14.90 2.94 20.47
N ALA A 238 15.42 3.52 21.54
CA ALA A 238 14.63 3.88 22.72
C ALA A 238 13.54 4.90 22.38
N PHE A 239 13.85 5.92 21.58
CA PHE A 239 12.90 6.93 21.13
C PHE A 239 11.77 6.32 20.28
N ILE A 240 12.11 5.57 19.24
CA ILE A 240 11.12 4.92 18.36
C ILE A 240 10.26 3.92 19.15
N SER A 241 10.87 3.17 20.07
CA SER A 241 10.14 2.20 20.90
C SER A 241 9.13 2.87 21.84
N ARG A 242 9.38 4.11 22.30
CA ARG A 242 8.41 4.89 23.09
C ARG A 242 7.24 5.41 22.26
N LEU A 243 7.45 5.59 20.96
CA LEU A 243 6.40 5.99 20.01
C LEU A 243 5.54 4.80 19.56
N ALA A 244 5.98 3.56 19.80
CA ALA A 244 5.19 2.39 19.46
C ALA A 244 3.91 2.35 20.34
N PRO A 245 2.74 2.04 19.74
CA PRO A 245 1.51 1.94 20.51
C PRO A 245 1.59 0.78 21.52
N THR A 246 1.26 1.08 22.78
CA THR A 246 1.21 0.13 23.88
C THR A 246 -0.06 -0.73 23.77
N GLY A 247 0.05 -1.97 23.28
CA GLY A 247 -1.09 -2.91 23.25
C GLY A 247 -1.23 -3.76 21.99
N VAL A 248 -0.13 -4.04 21.28
CA VAL A 248 -0.09 -5.07 20.23
C VAL A 248 0.45 -6.37 20.81
#